data_AF-A0A318A8I3-F1
#
_entry.id   AF-A0A318A8I3-F1
#
_cell.length_a   1.000
_cell.length_b   1.000
_cell.length_c   1.000
_cell.angle_alpha   90.00
_cell.angle_beta   90.00
_cell.angle_gamma   90.00
#
_symmetry.space_group_name_H-M   'P 1'
#
loop_
_entity.id
_entity.type
_entity.pdbx_description
1 polymer ?
#
loop_
_entity_poly.entity_id
_entity_poly.type
_entity_poly.pdbx_seq_one_letter_code
_entity_poly.pdbx_strand_id
1 'polypeptide(L)'
;MNVLILPHLKIHNANALSSPFTIGFPAMTAWLGFVHALERKLSQSGLSDLMLHSAAVVSHRCDVQTHKGEGDYVYSIIGTGNPLDKDGSRSAFIEEARCHLDVSLVIEWSGNKDEVQQPEFIQQLQAVIATMKVAGGDVLAVGKPSVKSVITEDDTGRVLRQLMPGYVLIERRDLMIDAMQQGDDAIDALLGYLTVHHHCEQFEEQSVVCHSQRKTSGWIVPIATGFQGISPLGEAKNQRDPSVPHRFAESVVTLGEFVMAHKIKHLDDILWQYHTDLENDLYLCQQVNPINEHQ
;
A
#
# COMPACT_ATOMS: atom_id res chain seq x y z
N MET A 1 -20.85 -9.91 2.12
CA MET A 1 -19.62 -9.81 1.31
C MET A 1 -18.88 -11.14 1.30
N ASN A 2 -18.29 -11.59 0.18
CA ASN A 2 -17.39 -12.75 0.17
C ASN A 2 -15.95 -12.27 0.10
N VAL A 3 -15.08 -12.83 0.94
CA VAL A 3 -13.69 -12.44 1.04
C VAL A 3 -12.75 -13.62 0.89
N LEU A 4 -11.65 -13.37 0.19
CA LEU A 4 -10.50 -14.25 0.07
C LEU A 4 -9.38 -13.64 0.91
N ILE A 5 -8.89 -14.41 1.88
CA ILE A 5 -7.79 -13.99 2.75
C ILE A 5 -6.53 -14.71 2.31
N LEU A 6 -5.49 -13.95 2.01
CA LEU A 6 -4.13 -14.43 1.77
C LEU A 6 -3.28 -14.08 3.00
N PRO A 7 -3.16 -14.99 3.98
CA PRO A 7 -2.45 -14.67 5.20
C PRO A 7 -0.93 -14.77 5.01
N HIS A 8 -0.18 -13.91 5.69
CA HIS A 8 1.29 -13.98 5.80
C HIS A 8 2.03 -14.23 4.49
N LEU A 9 1.74 -13.38 3.49
CA LEU A 9 2.47 -13.30 2.25
C LEU A 9 3.85 -12.69 2.51
N LYS A 10 4.89 -13.52 2.46
CA LYS A 10 6.28 -13.12 2.67
C LYS A 10 6.91 -12.72 1.35
N ILE A 11 7.30 -11.45 1.25
CA ILE A 11 7.84 -10.87 0.02
C ILE A 11 9.27 -10.42 0.27
N HIS A 12 10.17 -10.78 -0.63
CA HIS A 12 11.58 -10.45 -0.58
C HIS A 12 11.93 -9.40 -1.65
N ASN A 13 12.67 -8.35 -1.27
CA ASN A 13 13.09 -7.26 -2.16
C ASN A 13 11.91 -6.56 -2.86
N ALA A 14 10.83 -6.30 -2.15
CA ALA A 14 9.77 -5.42 -2.64
C ALA A 14 10.30 -3.98 -2.77
N ASN A 15 9.80 -3.24 -3.75
CA ASN A 15 10.14 -1.84 -3.95
C ASN A 15 9.65 -1.00 -2.77
N ALA A 16 10.59 -0.36 -2.07
CA ALA A 16 10.31 0.54 -0.97
C ALA A 16 10.24 2.02 -1.40
N LEU A 17 10.64 2.35 -2.63
CA LEU A 17 10.48 3.70 -3.20
C LEU A 17 9.06 3.84 -3.74
N SER A 18 8.12 4.22 -2.87
CA SER A 18 6.69 4.25 -3.18
C SER A 18 6.25 5.49 -3.95
N SER A 19 7.00 6.59 -3.84
CA SER A 19 6.85 7.80 -4.65
C SER A 19 8.21 8.49 -4.78
N PRO A 20 8.35 9.55 -5.60
CA PRO A 20 9.59 10.31 -5.70
C PRO A 20 10.12 10.89 -4.37
N PHE A 21 9.29 11.00 -3.34
CA PHE A 21 9.66 11.58 -2.05
C PHE A 21 9.26 10.73 -0.83
N THR A 22 8.85 9.46 -1.04
CA THR A 22 8.51 8.54 0.06
C THR A 22 9.25 7.21 -0.07
N ILE A 23 9.97 6.84 1.00
CA ILE A 23 10.64 5.55 1.14
C ILE A 23 10.02 4.80 2.32
N GLY A 24 9.59 3.56 2.09
CA GLY A 24 9.01 2.72 3.13
C GLY A 24 8.10 1.64 2.56
N PHE A 25 6.84 1.66 2.98
CA PHE A 25 5.85 0.69 2.53
C PHE A 25 5.47 0.94 1.05
N PRO A 26 5.28 -0.12 0.23
CA PRO A 26 4.93 0.05 -1.18
C PRO A 26 3.61 0.80 -1.41
N ALA A 27 3.52 1.49 -2.56
CA ALA A 27 2.34 2.24 -2.98
C ALA A 27 1.08 1.37 -3.09
N MET A 28 -0.10 1.95 -2.86
CA MET A 28 -1.38 1.24 -2.99
C MET A 28 -1.64 0.70 -4.40
N THR A 29 -1.11 1.39 -5.41
CA THR A 29 -1.16 0.97 -6.82
C THR A 29 -0.48 -0.39 -7.05
N ALA A 30 0.57 -0.71 -6.30
CA ALA A 30 1.26 -1.99 -6.42
C ALA A 30 0.43 -3.15 -5.86
N TRP A 31 -0.31 -2.91 -4.78
CA TRP A 31 -1.18 -3.90 -4.14
C TRP A 31 -2.41 -4.21 -5.00
N LEU A 32 -3.13 -3.18 -5.45
CA LEU A 32 -4.27 -3.39 -6.35
C LEU A 32 -3.81 -3.95 -7.71
N GLY A 33 -2.63 -3.55 -8.19
CA GLY A 33 -2.05 -4.09 -9.43
C GLY A 33 -1.74 -5.57 -9.32
N PHE A 34 -1.28 -6.04 -8.15
CA PHE A 34 -1.11 -7.47 -7.87
C PHE A 34 -2.44 -8.21 -7.88
N VAL A 35 -3.48 -7.67 -7.22
CA VAL A 35 -4.82 -8.28 -7.17
C VAL A 35 -5.41 -8.39 -8.57
N HIS A 36 -5.31 -7.34 -9.38
CA HIS A 36 -5.77 -7.38 -10.77
C HIS A 36 -4.97 -8.37 -11.63
N ALA A 37 -3.65 -8.46 -11.43
CA ALA A 37 -2.84 -9.47 -12.12
C ALA A 37 -3.19 -10.90 -11.70
N LEU A 38 -3.55 -11.10 -10.43
CA LEU A 38 -3.98 -12.37 -9.87
C LEU A 38 -5.31 -12.81 -10.50
N GLU A 39 -6.29 -11.91 -10.54
CA GLU A 39 -7.58 -12.13 -11.21
C GLU A 39 -7.38 -12.61 -12.66
N ARG A 40 -6.54 -11.90 -13.43
CA ARG A 40 -6.26 -12.25 -14.83
C ARG A 40 -5.61 -13.63 -14.99
N LYS A 41 -4.68 -13.99 -14.11
CA LYS A 41 -4.03 -15.30 -14.15
C LYS A 41 -4.98 -16.43 -13.75
N LEU A 42 -5.87 -16.18 -12.78
CA LEU A 42 -6.88 -17.17 -12.37
C LEU A 42 -7.92 -17.38 -13.49
N SER A 43 -8.35 -16.30 -14.14
CA SER A 43 -9.22 -16.35 -15.32
C SER A 43 -8.60 -17.18 -16.46
N GLN A 44 -7.32 -16.97 -16.76
CA GLN A 44 -6.58 -17.79 -17.73
C GLN A 44 -6.45 -19.27 -17.32
N SER A 45 -6.56 -19.58 -16.04
CA SER A 45 -6.45 -20.93 -15.50
C SER A 45 -7.81 -21.63 -15.38
N GLY A 46 -8.87 -21.07 -15.99
CA GLY A 46 -10.21 -21.67 -16.06
C GLY A 46 -11.25 -21.07 -15.11
N LEU A 47 -10.90 -20.08 -14.29
CA LEU A 47 -11.82 -19.41 -13.35
C LEU A 47 -12.31 -18.07 -13.94
N SER A 48 -12.96 -18.12 -15.11
CA SER A 48 -13.33 -16.91 -15.85
C SER A 48 -14.35 -16.03 -15.15
N ASP A 49 -15.17 -16.62 -14.27
CA ASP A 49 -16.27 -15.95 -13.60
C ASP A 49 -15.84 -15.28 -12.28
N LEU A 50 -14.58 -15.48 -11.87
CA LEU A 50 -14.02 -14.90 -10.64
C LEU A 50 -13.57 -13.46 -10.90
N MET A 51 -14.22 -12.52 -10.22
CA MET A 51 -13.84 -11.10 -10.21
C MET A 51 -13.35 -10.71 -8.82
N LEU A 52 -12.24 -9.96 -8.78
CA LEU A 52 -11.64 -9.45 -7.55
C LEU A 52 -11.81 -7.92 -7.53
N HIS A 53 -12.68 -7.41 -6.65
CA HIS A 53 -13.16 -6.01 -6.72
C HIS A 53 -12.27 -5.05 -5.95
N SER A 54 -12.02 -5.38 -4.69
CA SER A 54 -11.37 -4.50 -3.73
C SER A 54 -10.44 -5.30 -2.85
N ALA A 55 -9.43 -4.64 -2.27
CA ALA A 55 -8.47 -5.32 -1.40
C ALA A 55 -8.00 -4.44 -0.24
N ALA A 56 -7.90 -5.04 0.94
CA ALA A 56 -7.26 -4.46 2.10
C ALA A 56 -5.86 -5.04 2.29
N VAL A 57 -4.93 -4.20 2.76
CA VAL A 57 -3.54 -4.57 3.03
C VAL A 57 -3.28 -4.46 4.52
N VAL A 58 -2.84 -5.58 5.10
CA VAL A 58 -2.45 -5.66 6.52
C VAL A 58 -0.95 -5.91 6.58
N SER A 59 -0.22 -4.97 7.17
CA SER A 59 1.21 -5.08 7.42
C SER A 59 1.48 -5.75 8.77
N HIS A 60 2.13 -6.91 8.75
CA HIS A 60 2.63 -7.57 9.96
C HIS A 60 4.07 -7.16 10.26
N ARG A 61 4.88 -7.06 9.19
CA ARG A 61 6.27 -6.63 9.27
C ARG A 61 6.67 -5.93 7.97
N CYS A 62 7.37 -4.81 8.11
CA CYS A 62 8.05 -4.12 7.02
C CYS A 62 9.49 -3.85 7.46
N ASP A 63 10.45 -4.42 6.73
CA ASP A 63 11.87 -4.32 7.01
C ASP A 63 12.57 -3.64 5.83
N VAL A 64 12.75 -2.32 5.93
CA VAL A 64 13.35 -1.51 4.86
C VAL A 64 14.87 -1.63 4.94
N GLN A 65 15.49 -1.99 3.83
CA GLN A 65 16.94 -2.20 3.72
C GLN A 65 17.68 -0.87 3.74
N THR A 66 17.87 -0.36 4.96
CA THR A 66 18.58 0.88 5.25
C THR A 66 19.73 0.61 6.20
N HIS A 67 20.73 1.47 6.14
CA HIS A 67 21.88 1.45 7.02
C HIS A 67 22.08 2.83 7.63
N LYS A 68 22.38 2.87 8.92
CA LYS A 68 22.73 4.09 9.65
C LYS A 68 24.05 3.84 10.38
N GLY A 69 25.11 4.52 9.95
CA GLY A 69 26.42 4.41 10.56
C GLY A 69 26.49 5.10 11.93
N GLU A 70 27.60 4.87 12.63
CA GLU A 70 27.89 5.59 13.87
C GLU A 70 28.09 7.09 13.58
N GLY A 71 27.29 7.94 14.23
CA GLY A 71 27.32 9.39 14.03
C GLY A 71 26.44 9.93 12.90
N ASP A 72 25.84 9.06 12.08
CA ASP A 72 24.92 9.49 11.03
C ASP A 72 23.61 10.01 11.64
N TYR A 73 23.05 11.07 11.07
CA TYR A 73 21.72 11.55 11.44
C TYR A 73 20.63 10.82 10.63
N VAL A 74 20.86 10.64 9.32
CA VAL A 74 19.93 10.05 8.35
C VAL A 74 20.28 8.60 8.02
N TYR A 75 19.31 7.88 7.47
CA TYR A 75 19.49 6.52 6.97
C TYR A 75 19.94 6.57 5.50
N SER A 76 20.89 5.71 5.13
CA SER A 76 21.29 5.46 3.75
C SER A 76 20.62 4.20 3.21
N ILE A 77 20.30 4.17 1.91
CA ILE A 77 19.75 2.99 1.24
C ILE A 77 20.86 1.98 0.96
N ILE A 78 20.60 0.69 1.18
CA ILE A 78 21.54 -0.37 0.82
C ILE A 78 21.37 -0.71 -0.67
N GLY A 79 22.36 -0.34 -1.48
CA GLY A 79 22.39 -0.67 -2.91
C GLY A 79 22.93 -2.07 -3.22
N THR A 80 22.69 -2.53 -4.45
CA THR A 80 23.27 -3.79 -4.96
C THR A 80 24.29 -3.55 -6.06
N GLY A 81 25.28 -4.45 -6.17
CA GLY A 81 26.24 -4.41 -7.27
C GLY A 81 25.59 -4.83 -8.57
N ASN A 82 25.50 -3.90 -9.53
CA ASN A 82 25.10 -4.21 -10.89
C ASN A 82 26.27 -4.79 -11.68
N PRO A 83 26.02 -5.59 -12.74
CA PRO A 83 27.06 -6.05 -13.65
C PRO A 83 27.92 -4.89 -14.18
N LEU A 84 29.18 -5.18 -14.51
CA LEU A 84 30.08 -4.21 -15.14
C LEU A 84 29.60 -3.90 -16.57
N ASP A 85 29.93 -2.69 -17.04
CA ASP A 85 29.68 -2.29 -18.41
C ASP A 85 30.55 -3.08 -19.39
N LYS A 86 30.24 -2.96 -20.70
CA LYS A 86 30.99 -3.58 -21.79
C LYS A 86 32.51 -3.31 -21.76
N ASP A 87 32.91 -2.17 -21.21
CA ASP A 87 34.30 -1.72 -21.11
C ASP A 87 34.97 -2.15 -19.79
N GLY A 88 34.25 -2.92 -18.94
CA GLY A 88 34.71 -3.38 -17.63
C GLY A 88 34.61 -2.35 -16.51
N SER A 89 34.09 -1.15 -16.79
CA SER A 89 33.82 -0.12 -15.79
C SER A 89 32.62 -0.46 -14.92
N ARG A 90 32.55 0.14 -13.72
CA ARG A 90 31.35 0.07 -12.89
C ARG A 90 30.20 0.82 -13.57
N SER A 91 29.07 0.14 -13.70
CA SER A 91 27.82 0.73 -14.14
C SER A 91 27.41 1.89 -13.23
N ALA A 92 26.64 2.83 -13.80
CA ALA A 92 26.05 3.91 -13.02
C ALA A 92 25.25 3.36 -11.83
N PHE A 93 25.45 3.98 -10.67
CA PHE A 93 24.69 3.64 -9.48
C PHE A 93 23.28 4.19 -9.60
N ILE A 94 22.29 3.31 -9.53
CA ILE A 94 20.88 3.66 -9.52
C ILE A 94 20.37 3.33 -8.13
N GLU A 95 19.83 4.34 -7.45
CA GLU A 95 19.25 4.19 -6.13
C GLU A 95 17.93 3.42 -6.22
N GLU A 96 17.88 2.25 -5.59
CA GLU A 96 16.68 1.42 -5.49
C GLU A 96 16.44 1.05 -4.03
N ALA A 97 15.45 1.68 -3.39
CA ALA A 97 15.07 1.30 -2.04
C ALA A 97 14.30 -0.02 -2.07
N ARG A 98 14.69 -0.96 -1.20
CA ARG A 98 14.06 -2.29 -1.10
C ARG A 98 13.61 -2.60 0.32
N CYS A 99 12.60 -3.44 0.46
CA CYS A 99 12.14 -3.93 1.75
C CYS A 99 11.76 -5.42 1.71
N HIS A 100 11.82 -6.08 2.87
CA HIS A 100 11.20 -7.37 3.10
C HIS A 100 9.87 -7.17 3.82
N LEU A 101 8.85 -7.87 3.37
CA LEU A 101 7.48 -7.68 3.85
C LEU A 101 6.89 -9.00 4.34
N ASP A 102 6.10 -8.91 5.40
CA ASP A 102 5.12 -9.92 5.80
C ASP A 102 3.76 -9.22 5.86
N VAL A 103 2.90 -9.53 4.90
CA VAL A 103 1.60 -8.86 4.73
C VAL A 103 0.48 -9.88 4.59
N SER A 104 -0.71 -9.55 5.08
CA SER A 104 -1.93 -10.28 4.72
C SER A 104 -2.79 -9.42 3.81
N LEU A 105 -3.40 -10.06 2.81
CA LEU A 105 -4.37 -9.41 1.93
C LEU A 105 -5.76 -9.95 2.20
N VAL A 106 -6.74 -9.05 2.25
CA VAL A 106 -8.16 -9.41 2.29
C VAL A 106 -8.77 -8.88 1.01
N ILE A 107 -9.25 -9.76 0.16
CA ILE A 107 -9.72 -9.43 -1.19
C ILE A 107 -11.20 -9.74 -1.27
N GLU A 108 -12.01 -8.74 -1.62
CA GLU A 108 -13.41 -8.93 -1.95
C GLU A 108 -13.53 -9.59 -3.32
N TRP A 109 -14.41 -10.59 -3.44
CA TRP A 109 -14.63 -11.28 -4.70
C TRP A 109 -16.10 -11.61 -4.97
N SER A 110 -16.42 -11.73 -6.25
CA SER A 110 -17.68 -12.30 -6.74
C SER A 110 -17.41 -13.31 -7.84
N GLY A 111 -18.31 -14.29 -7.99
CA GLY A 111 -18.20 -15.31 -9.04
C GLY A 111 -18.91 -16.59 -8.65
N ASN A 112 -18.60 -17.67 -9.37
CA ASN A 112 -19.15 -18.99 -9.09
C ASN A 112 -18.63 -19.55 -7.75
N LYS A 113 -19.53 -19.66 -6.76
CA LYS A 113 -19.16 -20.16 -5.42
C LYS A 113 -18.72 -21.61 -5.43
N ASP A 114 -19.24 -22.41 -6.36
CA ASP A 114 -18.96 -23.84 -6.41
C ASP A 114 -17.50 -24.09 -6.80
N GLU A 115 -16.94 -23.27 -7.69
CA GLU A 115 -15.54 -23.33 -8.11
C GLU A 115 -14.58 -22.93 -6.97
N VAL A 116 -14.91 -21.87 -6.25
CA VAL A 116 -14.08 -21.35 -5.16
C VAL A 116 -14.13 -22.24 -3.91
N GLN A 117 -15.21 -23.01 -3.72
CA GLN A 117 -15.34 -23.98 -2.64
C GLN A 117 -14.63 -25.30 -2.91
N GLN A 118 -14.16 -25.55 -4.14
CA GLN A 118 -13.41 -26.77 -4.43
C GLN A 118 -12.10 -26.81 -3.65
N PRO A 119 -11.69 -27.99 -3.12
CA PRO A 119 -10.44 -28.11 -2.38
C PRO A 119 -9.21 -27.78 -3.23
N GLU A 120 -9.30 -27.95 -4.55
CA GLU A 120 -8.24 -27.67 -5.52
C GLU A 120 -8.01 -26.16 -5.72
N PHE A 121 -9.03 -25.33 -5.51
CA PHE A 121 -8.94 -23.87 -5.68
C PHE A 121 -7.80 -23.26 -4.87
N ILE A 122 -7.66 -23.67 -3.60
CA ILE A 122 -6.59 -23.17 -2.73
C ILE A 122 -5.21 -23.55 -3.27
N GLN A 123 -5.04 -24.78 -3.77
CA GLN A 123 -3.77 -25.25 -4.31
C GLN A 123 -3.42 -24.50 -5.61
N GLN A 124 -4.41 -24.33 -6.49
CA GLN A 124 -4.27 -23.56 -7.72
C GLN A 124 -3.90 -22.10 -7.43
N LEU A 125 -4.59 -21.47 -6.47
CA LEU A 125 -4.31 -20.11 -6.03
C LEU A 125 -2.88 -19.95 -5.52
N GLN A 126 -2.42 -20.86 -4.65
CA GLN A 126 -1.06 -20.86 -4.14
C GLN A 126 -0.03 -21.06 -5.26
N ALA A 127 -0.30 -21.97 -6.20
CA ALA A 127 0.56 -22.21 -7.36
C ALA A 127 0.68 -20.96 -8.24
N VAL A 128 -0.43 -20.26 -8.50
CA VAL A 128 -0.43 -19.01 -9.28
C VAL A 128 0.37 -17.93 -8.56
N ILE A 129 0.11 -17.70 -7.26
CA ILE A 129 0.80 -16.68 -6.45
C ILE A 129 2.31 -16.92 -6.41
N ALA A 130 2.75 -18.18 -6.32
CA ALA A 130 4.18 -18.53 -6.33
C ALA A 130 4.91 -18.13 -7.63
N THR A 131 4.18 -17.91 -8.74
CA THR A 131 4.75 -17.44 -10.01
C THR A 131 4.70 -15.92 -10.19
N MET A 132 4.25 -15.19 -9.17
CA MET A 132 4.01 -13.75 -9.25
C MET A 132 5.05 -12.96 -8.47
N LYS A 133 5.15 -11.68 -8.83
CA LYS A 133 5.88 -10.66 -8.08
C LYS A 133 4.88 -9.71 -7.44
N VAL A 134 5.21 -9.22 -6.26
CA VAL A 134 4.38 -8.27 -5.51
C VAL A 134 5.22 -7.05 -5.19
N ALA A 135 4.77 -5.88 -5.65
CA ALA A 135 5.56 -4.64 -5.60
C ALA A 135 7.00 -4.81 -6.14
N GLY A 136 7.20 -5.64 -7.18
CA GLY A 136 8.51 -5.95 -7.77
C GLY A 136 9.31 -7.04 -7.03
N GLY A 137 8.94 -7.38 -5.80
CA GLY A 137 9.60 -8.41 -4.99
C GLY A 137 9.13 -9.83 -5.28
N ASP A 138 9.92 -10.81 -4.83
CA ASP A 138 9.64 -12.24 -4.98
C ASP A 138 8.81 -12.77 -3.80
N VAL A 139 7.80 -13.59 -4.11
CA VAL A 139 7.00 -14.27 -3.08
C VAL A 139 7.78 -15.50 -2.57
N LEU A 140 8.18 -15.47 -1.30
CA LEU A 140 8.89 -16.59 -0.67
C LEU A 140 7.94 -17.64 -0.12
N ALA A 141 6.83 -17.19 0.47
CA ALA A 141 5.84 -18.06 1.08
C ALA A 141 4.50 -17.32 1.19
N VAL A 142 3.42 -18.10 1.21
CA VAL A 142 2.08 -17.63 1.52
C VAL A 142 1.47 -18.58 2.55
N GLY A 143 0.86 -18.04 3.59
CA GLY A 143 0.07 -18.83 4.53
C GLY A 143 -1.13 -19.46 3.83
N LYS A 144 -1.79 -20.43 4.47
CA LYS A 144 -2.92 -21.14 3.85
C LYS A 144 -4.07 -20.16 3.54
N PRO A 145 -4.40 -19.93 2.26
CA PRO A 145 -5.53 -19.07 1.91
C PRO A 145 -6.84 -19.58 2.50
N SER A 146 -7.74 -18.66 2.82
CA SER A 146 -9.07 -19.00 3.32
C SER A 146 -10.14 -18.12 2.68
N VAL A 147 -11.22 -18.76 2.24
CA VAL A 147 -12.40 -18.07 1.71
C VAL A 147 -13.46 -18.02 2.80
N LYS A 148 -14.03 -16.84 3.03
CA LYS A 148 -15.06 -16.62 4.04
C LYS A 148 -16.20 -15.79 3.46
N SER A 149 -17.43 -16.09 3.89
CA SER A 149 -18.57 -15.21 3.66
C SER A 149 -18.80 -14.40 4.93
N VAL A 150 -18.75 -13.07 4.80
CA VAL A 150 -18.99 -12.11 5.88
C VAL A 150 -20.40 -11.60 5.73
N ILE A 151 -21.27 -12.00 6.64
CA ILE A 151 -22.69 -11.63 6.67
C ILE A 151 -23.00 -10.87 7.96
N THR A 152 -22.36 -11.25 9.08
CA THR A 152 -22.59 -10.66 10.39
C THR A 152 -21.37 -9.89 10.92
N GLU A 153 -21.57 -9.07 11.94
CA GLU A 153 -20.48 -8.38 12.65
C GLU A 153 -19.53 -9.38 13.35
N ASP A 154 -20.02 -10.52 13.85
CA ASP A 154 -19.14 -11.56 14.42
C ASP A 154 -18.23 -12.17 13.35
N ASP A 155 -18.73 -12.35 12.12
CA ASP A 155 -17.89 -12.81 11.00
C ASP A 155 -16.77 -11.81 10.71
N THR A 156 -17.07 -10.51 10.75
CA THR A 156 -16.08 -9.43 10.61
C THR A 156 -15.03 -9.52 11.72
N GLY A 157 -15.46 -9.66 12.97
CA GLY A 157 -14.58 -9.85 14.11
C GLY A 157 -13.68 -11.08 13.97
N ARG A 158 -14.19 -12.20 13.43
CA ARG A 158 -13.39 -13.41 13.17
C ARG A 158 -12.34 -13.20 12.08
N VAL A 159 -12.66 -12.45 11.03
CA VAL A 159 -11.69 -12.08 9.98
C VAL A 159 -10.59 -11.21 10.57
N LEU A 160 -10.95 -10.14 11.30
CA LEU A 160 -9.98 -9.23 11.91
C LEU A 160 -9.08 -9.93 12.94
N ARG A 161 -9.62 -10.86 13.74
CA ARG A 161 -8.82 -11.67 14.67
C ARG A 161 -7.77 -12.54 13.98
N GLN A 162 -8.06 -13.06 12.78
CA GLN A 162 -7.10 -13.84 12.00
C GLN A 162 -5.95 -12.99 11.45
N LEU A 163 -6.17 -11.67 11.30
CA LEU A 163 -5.18 -10.72 10.79
C LEU A 163 -4.30 -10.14 11.92
N MET A 164 -4.50 -10.58 13.16
CA MET A 164 -3.68 -10.15 14.30
C MET A 164 -2.46 -11.06 14.52
N PRO A 165 -1.32 -10.50 14.95
CA PRO A 165 -1.04 -9.07 15.11
C PRO A 165 -0.74 -8.41 13.76
N GLY A 166 -1.40 -7.31 13.42
CA GLY A 166 -1.20 -6.62 12.14
C GLY A 166 -1.79 -5.20 12.14
N TYR A 167 -1.20 -4.34 11.31
CA TYR A 167 -1.63 -2.97 11.08
C TYR A 167 -2.26 -2.85 9.70
N VAL A 168 -3.52 -2.42 9.68
CA VAL A 168 -4.26 -2.15 8.45
C VAL A 168 -3.94 -0.73 7.99
N LEU A 169 -3.69 -0.58 6.70
CA LEU A 169 -3.46 0.73 6.09
C LEU A 169 -4.80 1.36 5.65
N ILE A 170 -5.12 2.51 6.22
CA ILE A 170 -6.29 3.32 5.85
C ILE A 170 -5.86 4.67 5.27
N GLU A 171 -6.75 5.31 4.51
CA GLU A 171 -6.53 6.64 3.94
C GLU A 171 -6.93 7.72 4.95
N ARG A 172 -6.09 8.75 5.11
CA ARG A 172 -6.36 9.93 5.94
C ARG A 172 -6.32 11.23 5.14
N ARG A 173 -6.96 11.22 3.96
CA ARG A 173 -7.07 12.40 3.09
C ARG A 173 -7.89 13.51 3.74
N ASP A 174 -8.84 13.15 4.61
CA ASP A 174 -9.63 14.07 5.44
C ASP A 174 -8.73 15.12 6.13
N LEU A 175 -7.65 14.69 6.76
CA LEU A 175 -6.70 15.58 7.45
C LEU A 175 -6.06 16.60 6.52
N MET A 176 -5.71 16.19 5.30
CA MET A 176 -5.15 17.11 4.31
C MET A 176 -6.19 18.09 3.80
N ILE A 177 -7.41 17.62 3.51
CA ILE A 177 -8.51 18.47 3.06
C ILE A 177 -8.82 19.54 4.11
N ASP A 178 -8.93 19.15 5.39
CA ASP A 178 -9.21 20.07 6.49
C ASP A 178 -8.11 21.14 6.65
N ALA A 179 -6.84 20.73 6.56
CA ALA A 179 -5.72 21.67 6.62
C ALA A 179 -5.69 22.63 5.41
N MET A 180 -5.94 22.11 4.21
CA MET A 180 -5.98 22.93 2.99
C MET A 180 -7.17 23.91 2.99
N GLN A 181 -8.30 23.53 3.58
CA GLN A 181 -9.43 24.45 3.79
C GLN A 181 -9.11 25.56 4.79
N GLN A 182 -8.20 25.32 5.74
CA GLN A 182 -7.71 26.33 6.69
C GLN A 182 -6.65 27.26 6.08
N GLY A 183 -6.20 26.98 4.85
CA GLY A 183 -5.30 27.83 4.07
C GLY A 183 -3.89 27.29 3.87
N ASP A 184 -3.57 26.09 4.38
CA ASP A 184 -2.29 25.43 4.16
C ASP A 184 -2.17 24.98 2.69
N ASP A 185 -0.99 25.05 2.08
CA ASP A 185 -0.76 24.37 0.80
C ASP A 185 -0.67 22.83 1.01
N ALA A 186 -0.78 22.06 -0.07
CA ALA A 186 -0.84 20.60 0.04
C ALA A 186 0.42 19.96 0.64
N ILE A 187 1.60 20.52 0.37
CA ILE A 187 2.87 20.02 0.89
C ILE A 187 3.05 20.44 2.35
N ASP A 188 2.70 21.69 2.68
CA ASP A 188 2.70 22.18 4.06
C ASP A 188 1.72 21.38 4.93
N ALA A 189 0.52 21.09 4.41
CA ALA A 189 -0.45 20.21 5.05
C ALA A 189 0.14 18.82 5.28
N LEU A 190 0.73 18.20 4.25
CA LEU A 190 1.37 16.88 4.37
C LEU A 190 2.45 16.89 5.46
N LEU A 191 3.38 17.84 5.39
CA LEU A 191 4.51 17.95 6.33
C LEU A 191 4.03 18.23 7.75
N GLY A 192 3.02 19.08 7.95
CA GLY A 192 2.48 19.43 9.26
C GLY A 192 1.94 18.24 10.05
N TYR A 193 1.45 17.19 9.38
CA TYR A 193 1.03 15.95 10.04
C TYR A 193 2.17 14.94 10.24
N LEU A 194 3.30 15.10 9.55
CA LEU A 194 4.47 14.22 9.65
C LEU A 194 5.51 14.73 10.65
N THR A 195 5.60 16.04 10.85
CA THR A 195 6.58 16.66 11.74
C THR A 195 6.23 16.49 13.22
N VAL A 196 7.26 16.32 14.04
CA VAL A 196 7.13 16.38 15.50
C VAL A 196 7.48 17.80 15.94
N HIS A 197 6.52 18.49 16.54
CA HIS A 197 6.72 19.84 17.05
C HIS A 197 7.18 19.77 18.51
N HIS A 198 8.22 20.55 18.82
CA HIS A 198 8.76 20.68 20.16
C HIS A 198 8.38 22.05 20.72
N HIS A 199 7.64 22.07 21.82
CA HIS A 199 7.27 23.29 22.54
C HIS A 199 7.93 23.26 23.91
N CYS A 200 8.70 24.29 24.23
CA CYS A 200 9.34 24.41 25.54
C CYS A 200 8.68 25.54 26.34
N GLU A 201 8.15 25.20 27.50
CA GLU A 201 7.57 26.14 28.44
C GLU A 201 8.51 26.33 29.63
N GLN A 202 8.71 27.58 30.04
CA GLN A 202 9.52 27.93 31.20
C GLN A 202 8.61 28.18 32.40
N PHE A 203 8.78 27.39 33.46
CA PHE A 203 8.07 27.59 34.72
C PHE A 203 8.92 28.42 35.70
N GLU A 204 8.27 29.05 36.70
CA GLU A 204 8.96 29.82 37.73
C GLU A 204 9.98 28.92 38.49
N GLU A 205 11.17 29.47 38.75
CA GLU A 205 12.38 28.81 39.26
C GLU A 205 13.04 27.75 38.34
N GLN A 206 13.55 28.20 37.18
CA GLN A 206 14.58 27.52 36.36
C GLN A 206 14.24 26.15 35.77
N SER A 207 12.99 25.69 35.82
CA SER A 207 12.57 24.46 35.15
C SER A 207 12.02 24.75 33.76
N VAL A 208 12.64 24.15 32.73
CA VAL A 208 12.14 24.16 31.35
C VAL A 208 11.60 22.77 31.05
N VAL A 209 10.32 22.70 30.67
CA VAL A 209 9.69 21.45 30.23
C VAL A 209 9.45 21.55 28.74
N CYS A 210 10.08 20.65 27.97
CA CYS A 210 9.86 20.55 26.54
C CYS A 210 8.92 19.39 26.22
N HIS A 211 7.79 19.70 25.59
CA HIS A 211 6.80 18.74 25.10
C HIS A 211 7.01 18.51 23.60
N SER A 212 7.01 17.24 23.21
CA SER A 212 7.10 16.84 21.80
C SER A 212 5.76 16.25 21.38
N GLN A 213 5.09 16.86 20.41
CA GLN A 213 3.77 16.41 19.97
C GLN A 213 3.62 16.50 18.45
N ARG A 214 2.82 15.59 17.90
CA ARG A 214 2.33 15.68 16.52
C ARG A 214 0.95 16.36 16.51
N LYS A 215 0.54 16.89 15.36
CA LYS A 215 -0.78 17.51 15.17
C LYS A 215 -1.94 16.54 15.44
N THR A 216 -1.72 15.24 15.19
CA THR A 216 -2.72 14.18 15.41
C THR A 216 -2.07 12.95 16.04
N SER A 217 -2.83 12.25 16.88
CA SER A 217 -2.43 10.97 17.45
C SER A 217 -2.62 9.84 16.42
N GLY A 218 -1.86 8.76 16.56
CA GLY A 218 -1.89 7.65 15.62
C GLY A 218 -0.64 7.59 14.73
N TRP A 219 -0.57 6.54 13.92
CA TRP A 219 0.58 6.29 13.06
C TRP A 219 0.31 6.83 11.64
N ILE A 220 0.35 8.17 11.54
CA ILE A 220 0.23 8.87 10.27
C ILE A 220 1.52 8.76 9.46
N VAL A 221 1.38 8.44 8.17
CA VAL A 221 2.46 8.27 7.19
C VAL A 221 2.03 8.84 5.82
N PRO A 222 2.97 9.31 4.99
CA PRO A 222 2.65 9.64 3.61
C PRO A 222 2.53 8.36 2.78
N ILE A 223 1.51 8.26 1.93
CA ILE A 223 1.27 7.13 1.04
C ILE A 223 0.97 7.59 -0.39
N ALA A 224 1.53 6.86 -1.36
CA ALA A 224 1.18 7.04 -2.76
C ALA A 224 -0.08 6.25 -3.09
N THR A 225 -1.12 6.95 -3.55
CA THR A 225 -2.43 6.36 -3.85
C THR A 225 -2.75 6.33 -5.33
N GLY A 226 -1.98 7.02 -6.19
CA GLY A 226 -2.31 7.02 -7.61
C GLY A 226 -1.43 7.91 -8.45
N PHE A 227 -1.97 8.34 -9.58
CA PHE A 227 -1.30 9.15 -10.57
C PHE A 227 -2.21 10.27 -11.11
N GLN A 228 -1.61 11.43 -11.36
CA GLN A 228 -2.23 12.58 -12.02
C GLN A 228 -1.66 12.70 -13.44
N GLY A 229 -2.52 12.72 -14.45
CA GLY A 229 -2.12 12.98 -15.83
C GLY A 229 -1.56 14.39 -15.98
N ILE A 230 -0.40 14.50 -16.63
CA ILE A 230 0.25 15.77 -17.00
C ILE A 230 0.27 15.99 -18.51
N SER A 231 -0.38 15.11 -19.27
CA SER A 231 -0.45 15.16 -20.73
C SER A 231 -1.78 14.59 -21.23
N PRO A 232 -2.25 15.01 -22.43
CA PRO A 232 -3.41 14.39 -23.06
C PRO A 232 -3.14 12.91 -23.39
N LEU A 233 -4.21 12.11 -23.48
CA LEU A 233 -4.13 10.74 -23.98
C LEU A 233 -3.67 10.73 -25.43
N GLY A 234 -2.75 9.83 -25.77
CA GLY A 234 -2.24 9.68 -27.12
C GLY A 234 -1.36 8.45 -27.30
N GLU A 235 -0.45 8.51 -28.26
CA GLU A 235 0.55 7.48 -28.50
C GLU A 235 1.93 8.01 -28.14
N ALA A 236 2.76 7.15 -27.54
CA ALA A 236 4.14 7.45 -27.22
C ALA A 236 5.10 6.55 -27.98
N LYS A 237 6.21 7.13 -28.46
CA LYS A 237 7.30 6.36 -29.06
C LYS A 237 7.86 5.38 -28.02
N ASN A 238 7.94 4.10 -28.37
CA ASN A 238 8.36 3.00 -27.48
C ASN A 238 7.38 2.67 -26.34
N GLN A 239 6.07 2.92 -26.50
CA GLN A 239 5.09 2.43 -25.52
C GLN A 239 5.07 0.91 -25.42
N ARG A 240 4.72 0.39 -24.24
CA ARG A 240 4.75 -1.05 -23.94
C ARG A 240 3.78 -1.86 -24.81
N ASP A 241 2.59 -1.33 -25.03
CA ASP A 241 1.53 -1.96 -25.85
C ASP A 241 1.04 -0.93 -26.89
N PRO A 242 1.22 -1.16 -28.20
CA PRO A 242 0.74 -0.27 -29.25
C PRO A 242 -0.78 -0.07 -29.28
N SER A 243 -1.57 -0.98 -28.69
CA SER A 243 -3.03 -0.94 -28.72
C SER A 243 -3.68 -0.14 -27.58
N VAL A 244 -2.90 0.25 -26.57
CA VAL A 244 -3.40 0.95 -25.37
C VAL A 244 -2.94 2.42 -25.39
N PRO A 245 -3.85 3.40 -25.19
CA PRO A 245 -3.49 4.81 -25.09
C PRO A 245 -2.46 5.08 -23.98
N HIS A 246 -1.50 5.96 -24.27
CA HIS A 246 -0.46 6.40 -23.35
C HIS A 246 -0.76 7.80 -22.80
N ARG A 247 -0.31 8.05 -21.58
CA ARG A 247 -0.32 9.35 -20.89
C ARG A 247 0.85 9.42 -19.92
N PHE A 248 1.56 10.53 -19.93
CA PHE A 248 2.52 10.87 -18.87
C PHE A 248 1.78 11.33 -17.63
N ALA A 249 2.26 10.89 -16.47
CA ALA A 249 1.63 11.16 -15.19
C ALA A 249 2.67 11.33 -14.07
N GLU A 250 2.27 12.05 -13.01
CA GLU A 250 3.03 12.20 -11.77
C GLU A 250 2.33 11.46 -10.61
N SER A 251 3.07 11.15 -9.55
CA SER A 251 2.52 10.41 -8.40
C SER A 251 1.63 11.30 -7.53
N VAL A 252 0.47 10.80 -7.15
CA VAL A 252 -0.41 11.43 -6.16
C VAL A 252 -0.12 10.83 -4.80
N VAL A 253 0.22 11.69 -3.85
CA VAL A 253 0.52 11.33 -2.45
C VAL A 253 -0.48 11.99 -1.53
N THR A 254 -0.90 11.25 -0.53
CA THR A 254 -1.80 11.68 0.54
C THR A 254 -1.31 11.13 1.88
N LEU A 255 -2.02 11.41 2.97
CA LEU A 255 -1.79 10.77 4.26
C LEU A 255 -2.53 9.44 4.35
N GLY A 256 -1.90 8.49 5.03
CA GLY A 256 -2.49 7.25 5.46
C GLY A 256 -2.17 6.98 6.93
N GLU A 257 -2.88 6.03 7.51
CA GLU A 257 -2.68 5.64 8.90
C GLU A 257 -2.57 4.11 9.02
N PHE A 258 -1.59 3.66 9.80
CA PHE A 258 -1.48 2.26 10.19
C PHE A 258 -2.27 2.01 11.50
N VAL A 259 -3.46 1.44 11.37
CA VAL A 259 -4.37 1.17 12.48
C VAL A 259 -4.34 -0.32 12.83
N MET A 260 -4.26 -0.64 14.14
CA MET A 260 -4.31 -2.04 14.57
C MET A 260 -5.64 -2.70 14.17
N ALA A 261 -5.59 -3.92 13.61
CA ALA A 261 -6.76 -4.60 13.05
C ALA A 261 -7.96 -4.71 14.01
N HIS A 262 -7.75 -4.81 15.32
CA HIS A 262 -8.85 -4.89 16.30
C HIS A 262 -9.63 -3.58 16.51
N LYS A 263 -9.11 -2.44 16.04
CA LYS A 263 -9.80 -1.14 16.11
C LYS A 263 -10.77 -0.94 14.95
N ILE A 264 -10.68 -1.76 13.92
CA ILE A 264 -11.55 -1.71 12.74
C ILE A 264 -12.93 -2.28 13.10
N LYS A 265 -14.00 -1.56 12.74
CA LYS A 265 -15.38 -1.95 13.01
C LYS A 265 -15.99 -2.67 11.81
N HIS A 266 -15.88 -2.08 10.62
CA HIS A 266 -16.41 -2.64 9.39
C HIS A 266 -15.28 -2.98 8.43
N LEU A 267 -15.45 -4.07 7.67
CA LEU A 267 -14.43 -4.49 6.72
C LEU A 267 -14.40 -3.57 5.48
N ASP A 268 -15.52 -2.95 5.13
CA ASP A 268 -15.62 -2.01 4.02
C ASP A 268 -14.75 -0.76 4.24
N ASP A 269 -14.46 -0.43 5.50
CA ASP A 269 -13.64 0.70 5.92
C ASP A 269 -12.15 0.51 5.57
N ILE A 270 -11.73 -0.71 5.25
CA ILE A 270 -10.31 -1.05 4.99
C ILE A 270 -10.05 -1.49 3.55
N LEU A 271 -11.10 -1.70 2.76
CA LEU A 271 -10.99 -2.14 1.38
C LEU A 271 -10.63 -0.97 0.47
N TRP A 272 -9.64 -1.17 -0.38
CA TRP A 272 -9.21 -0.23 -1.41
C TRP A 272 -9.67 -0.69 -2.78
N GLN A 273 -10.05 0.25 -3.63
CA GLN A 273 -10.49 0.01 -5.00
C GLN A 273 -9.90 1.04 -5.96
N TYR A 274 -9.91 0.71 -7.25
CA TYR A 274 -9.57 1.68 -8.28
C TYR A 274 -10.68 2.72 -8.42
N HIS A 275 -10.29 3.98 -8.47
CA HIS A 275 -11.17 5.11 -8.70
C HIS A 275 -10.54 6.02 -9.76
N THR A 276 -11.19 6.15 -10.91
CA THR A 276 -10.71 6.99 -12.01
C THR A 276 -11.63 8.19 -12.17
N ASP A 277 -11.06 9.39 -12.04
CA ASP A 277 -11.72 10.64 -12.41
C ASP A 277 -11.10 11.10 -13.73
N LEU A 278 -11.76 10.71 -14.82
CA LEU A 278 -11.28 10.97 -16.17
C LEU A 278 -11.45 12.43 -16.59
N GLU A 279 -12.28 13.22 -15.90
CA GLU A 279 -12.46 14.65 -16.19
C GLU A 279 -11.26 15.45 -15.71
N ASN A 280 -10.69 15.06 -14.56
CA ASN A 280 -9.50 15.69 -13.97
C ASN A 280 -8.20 14.91 -14.23
N ASP A 281 -8.22 13.92 -15.11
CA ASP A 281 -7.07 13.08 -15.46
C ASP A 281 -6.45 12.34 -14.25
N LEU A 282 -7.27 11.96 -13.28
CA LEU A 282 -6.87 11.33 -12.02
C LEU A 282 -7.11 9.82 -12.03
N TYR A 283 -6.08 9.06 -11.65
CA TYR A 283 -6.12 7.60 -11.53
C TYR A 283 -5.71 7.21 -10.12
N LEU A 284 -6.70 6.96 -9.26
CA LEU A 284 -6.50 6.82 -7.82
C LEU A 284 -6.85 5.41 -7.33
N CYS A 285 -6.26 5.04 -6.21
CA CYS A 285 -6.70 3.98 -5.32
C CYS A 285 -7.34 4.68 -4.13
N GLN A 286 -8.61 4.38 -3.86
CA GLN A 286 -9.35 5.00 -2.75
C GLN A 286 -10.00 3.91 -1.90
N GLN A 287 -10.25 4.21 -0.63
CA GLN A 287 -11.04 3.33 0.20
C GLN A 287 -12.51 3.30 -0.25
N VAL A 288 -13.16 2.15 -0.12
CA VAL A 288 -14.59 1.98 -0.49
C VAL A 288 -15.46 2.89 0.37
N ASN A 289 -15.24 2.87 1.69
CA ASN A 289 -15.82 3.82 2.63
C ASN A 289 -14.70 4.68 3.24
N PRO A 290 -14.51 5.93 2.80
CA PRO A 290 -13.61 6.85 3.48
C PRO A 290 -14.13 7.09 4.90
N ILE A 291 -13.35 6.68 5.90
CA ILE A 291 -13.70 6.85 7.32
C ILE A 291 -13.54 8.32 7.68
N ASN A 292 -14.64 9.03 7.93
CA ASN A 292 -14.58 10.42 8.41
C ASN A 292 -14.46 10.52 9.94
N GLU A 293 -14.67 9.44 10.70
CA GLU A 293 -14.72 9.53 12.17
C GLU A 293 -14.12 8.29 12.84
N HIS A 294 -12.90 8.46 13.37
CA HIS A 294 -12.42 7.66 14.50
C HIS A 294 -12.62 8.48 15.78
N GLN A 295 -13.79 8.34 16.41
CA GLN A 295 -13.93 8.58 17.85
C GLN A 295 -13.75 7.26 18.61
#